data_AF-A0A3L7VHH3-F1
#
_entry.id   AF-A0A3L7VHH3-F1
#
_cell.length_a   1.000
_cell.length_b   1.000
_cell.length_c   1.000
_cell.angle_alpha   90.00
_cell.angle_beta   90.00
_cell.angle_gamma   90.00
#
_symmetry.space_group_name_H-M   'P 1'
#
loop_
_entity.id
_entity.type
_entity.pdbx_description
1 polymer ?
#
loop_
_entity_poly.entity_id
_entity_poly.type
_entity_poly.pdbx_seq_one_letter_code
_entity_poly.pdbx_strand_id
1 'polypeptide(L)'
;MTFTRQAANVPSPSTPLDSPILYLNRELSWLEFNRRVLEEAQDPTIPLLERLKFLAITESNLDEFFMVRVGGLQQKRQSGVGFGSGADRTPVAVQLERIGEFVRQLVDDMQKCLGNEVLPGLQKEGIVLRNPEDLTPKDRDQAAKIFHGQIFPVLTPLAIDPGHPFPHLLNKSLNLVVKLVRKQSNEPVFAVVQVPSVLPRFVTFSQDIRLGEQVFVSLESIIREHLHELFPGMDILYTSVFRVTRNSDFEIDDDEVEDLLKAV
;
A
#
# COMPACT_ATOMS: atom_id res chain seq x y z
N MET A 1 -2.61 -13.12 -35.54
CA MET A 1 -3.97 -12.91 -35.02
C MET A 1 -4.24 -11.41 -35.03
N THR A 2 -5.06 -10.97 -35.97
CA THR A 2 -5.34 -9.57 -36.25
C THR A 2 -6.29 -9.04 -35.20
N PHE A 3 -5.85 -8.08 -34.38
CA PHE A 3 -6.74 -7.33 -33.49
C PHE A 3 -7.64 -6.46 -34.37
N THR A 4 -8.84 -6.94 -34.65
CA THR A 4 -9.91 -6.11 -35.21
C THR A 4 -10.23 -5.04 -34.17
N ARG A 5 -9.73 -3.81 -34.38
CA ARG A 5 -10.22 -2.62 -33.67
C ARG A 5 -11.72 -2.55 -33.92
N GLN A 6 -12.51 -2.93 -32.93
CA GLN A 6 -13.94 -2.69 -32.89
C GLN A 6 -14.12 -1.17 -33.07
N ALA A 7 -14.89 -0.76 -34.08
CA ALA A 7 -15.09 0.64 -34.40
C ALA A 7 -15.54 1.39 -33.14
N ALA A 8 -14.76 2.39 -32.73
CA ALA A 8 -15.18 3.30 -31.68
C ALA A 8 -16.53 3.88 -32.10
N ASN A 9 -17.52 3.70 -31.25
CA ASN A 9 -18.90 4.07 -31.50
C ASN A 9 -18.95 5.61 -31.38
N VAL A 10 -18.62 6.33 -32.46
CA VAL A 10 -18.52 7.79 -32.44
C VAL A 10 -19.94 8.36 -32.37
N PRO A 11 -20.29 9.16 -31.34
CA PRO A 11 -21.61 9.73 -31.23
C PRO A 11 -21.88 10.72 -32.38
N SER A 12 -23.07 10.64 -32.96
CA SER A 12 -23.54 11.62 -33.95
C SER A 12 -24.10 12.88 -33.26
N PRO A 13 -24.21 14.02 -33.97
CA PRO A 13 -24.82 15.24 -33.43
C PRO A 13 -26.28 15.06 -32.96
N SER A 14 -26.95 14.00 -33.41
CA SER A 14 -28.32 13.65 -33.01
C SER A 14 -28.39 12.70 -31.81
N THR A 15 -27.26 12.36 -31.20
CA THR A 15 -27.24 11.44 -30.05
C THR A 15 -27.94 12.10 -28.85
N PRO A 16 -28.93 11.45 -28.23
CA PRO A 16 -29.59 11.98 -27.04
C PRO A 16 -28.57 12.25 -25.93
N LEU A 17 -28.72 13.39 -25.23
CA LEU A 17 -27.79 13.77 -24.17
C LEU A 17 -27.76 12.78 -23.00
N ASP A 18 -28.80 11.97 -22.79
CA ASP A 18 -28.85 10.94 -21.75
C ASP A 18 -28.21 9.60 -22.18
N SER A 19 -27.68 9.53 -23.40
CA SER A 19 -27.09 8.33 -23.97
C SER A 19 -25.76 7.99 -23.28
N PRO A 20 -25.59 6.75 -22.75
CA PRO A 20 -24.39 6.35 -22.01
C PRO A 20 -23.10 6.40 -22.84
N ILE A 21 -23.21 6.32 -24.17
CA ILE A 21 -22.08 6.42 -25.12
C ILE A 21 -21.37 7.77 -25.09
N LEU A 22 -22.04 8.82 -24.59
CA LEU A 22 -21.49 10.16 -24.49
C LEU A 22 -20.61 10.36 -23.25
N TYR A 23 -20.63 9.40 -22.32
CA TYR A 23 -20.02 9.56 -21.00
C TYR A 23 -18.90 8.57 -20.77
N LEU A 24 -17.86 9.04 -20.10
CA LEU A 24 -16.81 8.18 -19.55
C LEU A 24 -17.24 7.65 -18.19
N ASN A 25 -16.78 6.45 -17.85
CA ASN A 25 -16.91 5.95 -16.50
C ASN A 25 -16.11 6.82 -15.54
N ARG A 26 -16.76 7.32 -14.49
CA ARG A 26 -16.14 8.22 -13.50
C ARG A 26 -14.92 7.60 -12.83
N GLU A 27 -15.03 6.33 -12.43
CA GLU A 27 -13.98 5.67 -11.64
C GLU A 27 -12.77 5.32 -12.49
N LEU A 28 -12.99 4.89 -13.74
CA LEU A 28 -11.90 4.71 -14.70
C LEU A 28 -11.25 6.05 -15.09
N SER A 29 -12.05 7.10 -15.26
CA SER A 29 -11.50 8.44 -15.53
C SER A 29 -10.65 8.96 -14.38
N TRP A 30 -11.01 8.65 -13.13
CA TRP A 30 -10.22 8.99 -11.96
C TRP A 30 -8.91 8.19 -11.93
N LEU A 31 -8.94 6.90 -12.30
CA LEU A 31 -7.74 6.08 -12.40
C LEU A 31 -6.78 6.58 -13.50
N GLU A 32 -7.31 7.08 -14.62
CA GLU A 32 -6.51 7.74 -15.66
C GLU A 32 -5.85 9.02 -15.14
N PHE A 33 -6.55 9.80 -14.30
CA PHE A 33 -5.91 10.92 -13.62
C PHE A 33 -4.73 10.45 -12.76
N ASN A 34 -4.90 9.38 -11.98
CA ASN A 34 -3.80 8.87 -11.15
C ASN A 34 -2.65 8.27 -11.99
N ARG A 35 -2.94 7.76 -13.19
CA ARG A 35 -1.91 7.38 -14.18
C ARG A 35 -1.09 8.58 -14.63
N ARG A 36 -1.69 9.76 -14.80
CA ARG A 36 -0.94 11.00 -15.08
C ARG A 36 -0.02 11.40 -13.93
N VAL A 37 -0.43 11.16 -12.69
CA VAL A 37 0.47 11.37 -11.52
C VAL A 37 1.66 10.39 -11.57
N LEU A 38 1.44 9.15 -11.99
CA LEU A 38 2.54 8.19 -12.21
C LEU A 38 3.47 8.60 -13.35
N GLU A 39 2.95 9.22 -14.41
CA GLU A 39 3.78 9.70 -15.53
C GLU A 39 4.82 10.74 -15.07
N GLU A 40 4.51 11.58 -14.08
CA GLU A 40 5.49 12.49 -13.45
C GLU A 40 6.62 11.71 -12.73
N ALA A 41 6.32 10.56 -12.13
CA ALA A 41 7.37 9.69 -11.58
C ALA A 41 8.20 9.00 -12.67
N GLN A 42 7.67 8.84 -13.87
CA GLN A 42 8.33 8.19 -15.00
C GLN A 42 9.15 9.16 -15.86
N ASP A 43 8.92 10.48 -15.72
CA ASP A 43 9.67 11.48 -16.46
C ASP A 43 11.14 11.56 -15.97
N PRO A 44 12.13 11.23 -16.82
CA PRO A 44 13.54 11.29 -16.45
C PRO A 44 14.07 12.72 -16.28
N THR A 45 13.33 13.75 -16.70
CA THR A 45 13.71 15.16 -16.51
C THR A 45 13.41 15.64 -15.09
N ILE A 46 12.58 14.91 -14.33
CA ILE A 46 12.24 15.22 -12.95
C ILE A 46 13.31 14.63 -11.99
N PRO A 47 13.77 15.39 -10.96
CA PRO A 47 14.74 14.88 -10.00
C PRO A 47 14.28 13.60 -9.29
N LEU A 48 15.20 12.68 -8.99
CA LEU A 48 14.91 11.35 -8.44
C LEU A 48 14.05 11.38 -7.16
N LEU A 49 14.32 12.30 -6.24
CA LEU A 49 13.53 12.42 -5.01
C LEU A 49 12.11 12.95 -5.26
N GLU A 50 11.92 13.80 -6.27
CA GLU A 50 10.58 14.24 -6.69
C GLU A 50 9.83 13.10 -7.38
N ARG A 51 10.51 12.30 -8.22
CA ARG A 51 9.94 11.07 -8.79
C ARG A 51 9.52 10.08 -7.71
N LEU A 52 10.32 9.90 -6.66
CA LEU A 52 9.98 9.08 -5.50
C LEU A 52 8.72 9.62 -4.77
N LYS A 53 8.59 10.95 -4.63
CA LYS A 53 7.37 11.56 -4.07
C LYS A 53 6.15 11.31 -4.95
N PHE A 54 6.26 11.42 -6.28
CA PHE A 54 5.15 11.12 -7.18
C PHE A 54 4.70 9.66 -7.11
N LEU A 55 5.63 8.71 -6.92
CA LEU A 55 5.27 7.31 -6.62
C LEU A 55 4.47 7.20 -5.31
N ALA A 56 4.90 7.89 -4.25
CA ALA A 56 4.18 7.92 -2.97
C ALA A 56 2.80 8.58 -3.09
N ILE A 57 2.67 9.67 -3.85
CA ILE A 57 1.40 10.35 -4.10
C ILE A 57 0.46 9.42 -4.89
N THR A 58 0.96 8.78 -5.95
CA THR A 58 0.18 7.83 -6.76
C THR A 58 -0.39 6.71 -5.88
N GLU A 59 0.42 6.18 -4.97
CA GLU A 59 0.02 5.14 -4.03
C GLU A 59 -1.00 5.63 -2.99
N SER A 60 -0.78 6.81 -2.40
CA SER A 60 -1.70 7.40 -1.43
C SER A 60 -3.06 7.71 -2.05
N ASN A 61 -3.06 8.20 -3.29
CA ASN A 61 -4.28 8.40 -4.07
C ASN A 61 -5.00 7.07 -4.28
N LEU A 62 -4.26 6.02 -4.64
CA LEU A 62 -4.83 4.69 -4.85
C LEU A 62 -5.46 4.13 -3.57
N ASP A 63 -4.80 4.30 -2.41
CA ASP A 63 -5.38 3.94 -1.12
C ASP A 63 -6.73 4.63 -0.90
N GLU A 64 -6.80 5.95 -1.10
CA GLU A 64 -8.05 6.70 -0.97
C GLU A 64 -9.14 6.23 -1.95
N PHE A 65 -8.76 5.93 -3.19
CA PHE A 65 -9.68 5.40 -4.18
C PHE A 65 -10.26 4.05 -3.77
N PHE A 66 -9.44 3.15 -3.22
CA PHE A 66 -9.93 1.87 -2.71
C PHE A 66 -10.82 2.05 -1.49
N MET A 67 -10.40 2.91 -0.55
CA MET A 67 -11.14 3.17 0.66
C MET A 67 -12.51 3.77 0.38
N VAL A 68 -12.64 4.71 -0.57
CA VAL A 68 -13.91 5.41 -0.83
C VAL A 68 -14.67 4.85 -2.02
N ARG A 69 -14.04 4.77 -3.20
CA ARG A 69 -14.74 4.44 -4.46
C ARG A 69 -15.00 2.96 -4.58
N VAL A 70 -13.97 2.13 -4.38
CA VAL A 70 -14.12 0.67 -4.47
C VAL A 70 -14.99 0.16 -3.33
N GLY A 71 -14.82 0.69 -2.11
CA GLY A 71 -15.71 0.41 -0.98
C GLY A 71 -17.19 0.66 -1.31
N GLY A 72 -17.51 1.84 -1.85
CA GLY A 72 -18.88 2.16 -2.28
C GLY A 72 -19.42 1.25 -3.40
N LEU A 73 -18.58 0.83 -4.35
CA LEU A 73 -18.97 -0.15 -5.38
C LEU A 73 -19.22 -1.55 -4.79
N GLN A 74 -18.40 -1.98 -3.83
CA GLN A 74 -18.60 -3.25 -3.15
C GLN A 74 -19.89 -3.27 -2.34
N GLN A 75 -20.22 -2.17 -1.65
CA GLN A 75 -21.49 -2.04 -0.92
C GLN A 75 -22.69 -2.14 -1.88
N LYS A 76 -22.67 -1.42 -3.01
CA LYS A 76 -23.72 -1.53 -4.04
C LYS A 76 -23.90 -2.97 -4.55
N ARG A 77 -22.78 -3.67 -4.79
CA ARG A 77 -22.80 -5.07 -5.22
C ARG A 77 -23.45 -5.97 -4.16
N GLN A 78 -23.12 -5.78 -2.88
CA GLN A 78 -23.69 -6.55 -1.77
C GLN A 78 -25.20 -6.29 -1.58
N SER A 79 -25.64 -5.05 -1.79
CA SER A 79 -27.07 -4.68 -1.76
C SER A 79 -27.87 -5.12 -2.99
N GLY A 80 -27.27 -5.86 -3.93
CA GLY A 80 -27.94 -6.32 -5.15
C GLY A 80 -28.16 -5.24 -6.20
N VAL A 81 -27.56 -4.05 -6.05
CA VAL A 81 -27.63 -2.96 -7.04
C VAL A 81 -26.68 -3.29 -8.19
N GLY A 82 -27.18 -4.05 -9.17
CA GLY A 82 -26.39 -4.50 -10.32
C GLY A 82 -26.31 -3.50 -11.48
N PHE A 83 -27.26 -2.56 -11.56
CA PHE A 83 -27.30 -1.56 -12.64
C PHE A 83 -26.27 -0.46 -12.44
N GLY A 84 -25.74 0.09 -13.54
CA GLY A 84 -24.79 1.19 -13.47
C GLY A 84 -25.46 2.49 -13.02
N SER A 85 -25.07 2.98 -11.85
CA SER A 85 -25.60 4.24 -11.30
C SER A 85 -24.97 5.50 -11.90
N GLY A 86 -23.95 5.36 -12.75
CA GLY A 86 -23.26 6.46 -13.43
C GLY A 86 -23.92 6.85 -14.75
N ALA A 87 -23.52 7.98 -15.32
CA ALA A 87 -24.03 8.47 -16.60
C ALA A 87 -23.74 7.51 -17.78
N ASP A 88 -22.62 6.77 -17.69
CA ASP A 88 -22.21 5.72 -18.63
C ASP A 88 -22.98 4.40 -18.46
N ARG A 89 -23.81 4.28 -17.41
CA ARG A 89 -24.63 3.11 -17.07
C ARG A 89 -23.86 1.78 -16.97
N THR A 90 -22.54 1.80 -16.76
CA THR A 90 -21.73 0.58 -16.66
C THR A 90 -22.11 -0.25 -15.42
N PRO A 91 -22.45 -1.54 -15.55
CA PRO A 91 -22.80 -2.39 -14.41
C PRO A 91 -21.69 -2.47 -13.36
N VAL A 92 -22.05 -2.52 -12.07
CA VAL A 92 -21.09 -2.49 -10.94
C VAL A 92 -20.05 -3.60 -11.03
N ALA A 93 -20.45 -4.81 -11.43
CA ALA A 93 -19.52 -5.93 -11.60
C ALA A 93 -18.45 -5.64 -12.67
N VAL A 94 -18.87 -5.05 -13.79
CA VAL A 94 -17.98 -4.68 -14.90
C VAL A 94 -17.05 -3.53 -14.48
N GLN A 95 -17.54 -2.58 -13.68
CA GLN A 95 -16.68 -1.51 -13.12
C GLN A 95 -15.58 -2.11 -12.24
N LEU A 96 -15.91 -2.98 -11.30
CA LEU A 96 -14.95 -3.61 -10.40
C LEU A 96 -13.92 -4.46 -11.15
N GLU A 97 -14.34 -5.19 -12.18
CA GLU A 97 -13.45 -5.96 -13.05
C GLU A 97 -12.44 -5.05 -13.78
N ARG A 98 -12.93 -4.02 -14.47
CA ARG A 98 -12.09 -3.07 -15.21
C ARG A 98 -11.14 -2.28 -14.29
N ILE A 99 -11.62 -1.89 -13.11
CA ILE A 99 -10.78 -1.27 -12.06
C ILE A 99 -9.65 -2.23 -11.68
N GLY A 100 -9.96 -3.51 -11.42
CA GLY A 100 -8.94 -4.50 -11.05
C GLY A 100 -7.91 -4.76 -12.14
N GLU A 101 -8.30 -4.75 -13.41
CA GLU A 101 -7.37 -4.82 -14.55
C GLU A 101 -6.48 -3.59 -14.64
N PHE A 102 -7.07 -2.39 -14.58
CA PHE A 102 -6.33 -1.13 -14.67
C PHE A 102 -5.31 -0.99 -13.53
N VAL A 103 -5.75 -1.25 -12.29
CA VAL A 103 -4.91 -1.10 -11.10
C VAL A 103 -3.74 -2.08 -11.12
N ARG A 104 -3.93 -3.32 -11.57
CA ARG A 104 -2.81 -4.27 -11.73
C ARG A 104 -1.74 -3.72 -12.66
N GLN A 105 -2.14 -3.18 -13.81
CA GLN A 105 -1.19 -2.55 -14.74
C GLN A 105 -0.52 -1.32 -14.13
N LEU A 106 -1.29 -0.45 -13.45
CA LEU A 106 -0.76 0.74 -12.79
C LEU A 106 0.29 0.39 -11.73
N VAL A 107 0.02 -0.61 -10.88
CA VAL A 107 0.94 -1.07 -9.84
C VAL A 107 2.19 -1.73 -10.45
N ASP A 108 2.04 -2.53 -11.51
CA ASP A 108 3.18 -3.10 -12.23
C ASP A 108 4.10 -2.01 -12.79
N ASP A 109 3.51 -0.95 -13.37
CA ASP A 109 4.25 0.20 -13.90
C ASP A 109 4.93 1.01 -12.78
N MET A 110 4.26 1.20 -11.63
CA MET A 110 4.85 1.80 -10.42
C MET A 110 6.06 1.01 -9.92
N GLN A 111 5.94 -0.31 -9.82
CA GLN A 111 7.02 -1.18 -9.33
C GLN A 111 8.21 -1.18 -10.28
N LYS A 112 7.98 -1.18 -11.60
CA LYS A 112 9.05 -1.05 -12.59
C LYS A 112 9.77 0.30 -12.45
N CYS A 113 9.02 1.40 -12.37
CA CYS A 113 9.61 2.73 -12.20
C CYS A 113 10.43 2.81 -10.90
N LEU A 114 9.90 2.31 -9.79
CA LEU A 114 10.60 2.31 -8.51
C LEU A 114 11.87 1.47 -8.56
N GLY A 115 11.75 0.20 -8.97
CA GLY A 115 12.82 -0.79 -8.87
C GLY A 115 13.89 -0.69 -9.96
N ASN A 116 13.52 -0.30 -11.17
CA ASN A 116 14.44 -0.29 -12.31
C ASN A 116 15.05 1.09 -12.58
N GLU A 117 14.43 2.17 -12.08
CA GLU A 117 14.87 3.53 -12.38
C GLU A 117 15.15 4.35 -11.12
N VAL A 118 14.16 4.53 -10.25
CA VAL A 118 14.27 5.46 -9.12
C VAL A 118 15.26 4.96 -8.06
N LEU A 119 15.12 3.73 -7.56
CA LEU A 119 16.04 3.18 -6.55
C LEU A 119 17.47 3.03 -7.09
N PRO A 120 17.72 2.48 -8.30
CA PRO A 120 19.06 2.44 -8.88
C PRO A 120 19.65 3.84 -9.14
N GLY A 121 18.81 4.81 -9.50
CA GLY A 121 19.23 6.21 -9.66
C GLY A 121 19.68 6.81 -8.34
N LEU A 122 18.88 6.66 -7.29
CA LEU A 122 19.21 7.15 -5.94
C LEU A 122 20.50 6.52 -5.42
N GLN A 123 20.71 5.22 -5.67
CA GLN A 123 21.93 4.53 -5.28
C GLN A 123 23.18 5.13 -5.92
N LYS A 124 23.12 5.54 -7.20
CA LYS A 124 24.25 6.20 -7.89
C LYS A 124 24.59 7.57 -7.28
N GLU A 125 23.59 8.25 -6.74
CA GLU A 125 23.74 9.51 -5.99
C GLU A 125 24.09 9.28 -4.51
N GLY A 126 24.36 8.03 -4.11
CA GLY A 126 24.76 7.67 -2.75
C GLY A 126 23.61 7.51 -1.76
N ILE A 127 22.34 7.52 -2.19
CA ILE A 127 21.16 7.26 -1.34
C ILE A 127 20.75 5.79 -1.52
N VAL A 128 20.97 4.97 -0.50
CA VAL A 128 20.83 3.51 -0.62
C VAL A 128 19.83 2.96 0.37
N LEU A 129 18.82 2.24 -0.11
CA LEU A 129 17.96 1.40 0.71
C LEU A 129 18.58 0.00 0.79
N ARG A 130 18.99 -0.44 1.98
CA ARG A 130 19.62 -1.76 2.18
C ARG A 130 18.71 -2.71 2.94
N ASN A 131 18.79 -3.99 2.57
CA ASN A 131 18.24 -5.06 3.39
C ASN A 131 19.23 -5.43 4.51
N PRO A 132 18.75 -6.05 5.61
CA PRO A 132 19.59 -6.48 6.74
C PRO A 132 20.79 -7.34 6.36
N GLU A 133 20.62 -8.22 5.37
CA GLU A 133 21.67 -9.09 4.83
C GLU A 133 22.82 -8.31 4.17
N ASP A 134 22.57 -7.11 3.65
CA ASP A 134 23.53 -6.26 2.95
C ASP A 134 24.19 -5.22 3.87
N LEU A 135 23.90 -5.27 5.17
CA LEU A 135 24.49 -4.37 6.15
C LEU A 135 25.93 -4.75 6.48
N THR A 136 26.78 -3.72 6.64
CA THR A 136 28.12 -3.94 7.19
C THR A 136 28.01 -4.38 8.65
N PRO A 137 29.02 -5.07 9.22
CA PRO A 137 28.98 -5.45 10.63
C PRO A 137 28.73 -4.27 11.57
N LYS A 138 29.29 -3.10 11.26
CA LYS A 138 29.09 -1.86 12.01
C LYS A 138 27.64 -1.37 11.94
N ASP A 139 27.04 -1.38 10.74
CA ASP A 139 25.66 -0.93 10.55
C ASP A 139 24.67 -1.91 11.21
N ARG A 140 24.96 -3.21 11.15
CA ARG A 140 24.17 -4.24 11.83
C ARG A 140 24.21 -4.06 13.35
N ASP A 141 25.38 -3.81 13.94
CA ASP A 141 25.50 -3.51 15.37
C ASP A 141 24.69 -2.26 15.77
N GLN A 142 24.63 -1.26 14.90
CA GLN A 142 23.84 -0.05 15.13
C GLN A 142 22.33 -0.31 14.98
N ALA A 143 21.92 -1.07 13.96
CA ALA A 143 20.54 -1.52 13.78
C ALA A 143 20.07 -2.31 15.00
N ALA A 144 20.88 -3.23 15.52
CA ALA A 144 20.60 -4.00 16.73
C ALA A 144 20.43 -3.10 17.96
N LYS A 145 21.28 -2.08 18.14
CA LYS A 145 21.14 -1.11 19.25
C LYS A 145 19.82 -0.33 19.16
N ILE A 146 19.44 0.12 17.95
CA ILE A 146 18.16 0.80 17.72
C ILE A 146 17.00 -0.16 17.98
N PHE A 147 17.11 -1.41 17.54
CA PHE A 147 16.10 -2.44 17.79
C PHE A 147 15.86 -2.61 19.29
N HIS A 148 16.88 -2.95 20.07
CA HIS A 148 16.74 -3.21 21.50
C HIS A 148 16.34 -1.96 22.31
N GLY A 149 16.86 -0.79 21.92
CA GLY A 149 16.65 0.45 22.67
C GLY A 149 15.37 1.20 22.35
N GLN A 150 14.84 1.08 21.13
CA GLN A 150 13.72 1.90 20.64
C GLN A 150 12.58 1.07 20.04
N ILE A 151 12.88 0.04 19.24
CA ILE A 151 11.85 -0.71 18.50
C ILE A 151 11.23 -1.80 19.38
N PHE A 152 12.04 -2.72 19.93
CA PHE A 152 11.58 -3.86 20.73
C PHE A 152 10.63 -3.48 21.88
N PRO A 153 10.88 -2.41 22.67
CA PRO A 153 10.00 -2.04 23.77
C PRO A 153 8.57 -1.66 23.37
N VAL A 154 8.34 -1.31 22.10
CA VAL A 154 7.03 -0.92 21.57
C VAL A 154 6.40 -2.00 20.68
N LEU A 155 7.06 -3.14 20.50
CA LEU A 155 6.49 -4.27 19.76
C LEU A 155 5.60 -5.12 20.66
N THR A 156 4.41 -5.43 20.16
CA THR A 156 3.50 -6.38 20.81
C THR A 156 3.11 -7.46 19.80
N PRO A 157 3.67 -8.69 19.92
CA PRO A 157 3.26 -9.79 19.05
C PRO A 157 1.86 -10.28 19.43
N LEU A 158 1.01 -10.50 18.44
CA LEU A 158 -0.36 -10.97 18.58
C LEU A 158 -0.46 -12.39 18.02
N ALA A 159 -0.65 -13.39 18.89
CA ALA A 159 -0.85 -14.78 18.46
C ALA A 159 -2.22 -14.97 17.82
N ILE A 160 -2.31 -15.84 16.82
CA ILE A 160 -3.54 -16.26 16.15
C ILE A 160 -3.72 -17.76 16.36
N ASP A 161 -4.79 -18.14 17.07
CA ASP A 161 -5.17 -19.52 17.38
C ASP A 161 -6.71 -19.61 17.57
N PRO A 162 -7.30 -20.80 17.77
CA PRO A 162 -8.77 -20.91 17.93
C PRO A 162 -9.36 -20.10 19.09
N GLY A 163 -8.58 -19.80 20.13
CA GLY A 163 -8.97 -18.93 21.24
C GLY A 163 -8.67 -17.45 21.01
N HIS A 164 -7.77 -17.13 20.07
CA HIS A 164 -7.37 -15.78 19.70
C HIS A 164 -7.54 -15.57 18.18
N PRO A 165 -8.73 -15.15 17.71
CA PRO A 165 -8.97 -14.95 16.29
C PRO A 165 -8.09 -13.82 15.71
N PHE A 166 -8.07 -13.71 14.38
CA PHE A 166 -7.30 -12.68 13.69
C PHE A 166 -7.58 -11.28 14.27
N PRO A 167 -6.53 -10.52 14.67
CA PRO A 167 -6.72 -9.27 15.40
C PRO A 167 -7.29 -8.17 14.52
N HIS A 168 -7.97 -7.20 15.14
CA HIS A 168 -8.40 -5.99 14.45
C HIS A 168 -7.23 -5.03 14.25
N LEU A 169 -6.58 -5.10 13.09
CA LEU A 169 -5.43 -4.24 12.76
C LEU A 169 -5.87 -2.80 12.47
N LEU A 170 -5.02 -1.82 12.73
CA LEU A 170 -5.28 -0.44 12.29
C LEU A 170 -5.34 -0.35 10.75
N ASN A 171 -6.15 0.57 10.21
CA ASN A 171 -6.26 0.75 8.77
C ASN A 171 -4.94 1.26 8.18
N LYS A 172 -4.51 0.71 7.03
CA LYS A 172 -3.25 1.02 6.34
C LYS A 172 -1.98 0.79 7.18
N SER A 173 -2.08 0.17 8.36
CA SER A 173 -0.89 -0.11 9.17
C SER A 173 -0.07 -1.23 8.54
N LEU A 174 1.26 -1.10 8.64
CA LEU A 174 2.19 -2.11 8.18
C LEU A 174 2.34 -3.19 9.25
N ASN A 175 2.25 -4.45 8.86
CA ASN A 175 2.27 -5.60 9.76
C ASN A 175 3.15 -6.70 9.18
N LEU A 176 3.74 -7.50 10.05
CA LEU A 176 4.42 -8.75 9.72
C LEU A 176 3.51 -9.90 10.12
N VAL A 177 3.16 -10.78 9.18
CA VAL A 177 2.62 -12.09 9.52
C VAL A 177 3.77 -13.06 9.69
N VAL A 178 3.74 -13.85 10.75
CA VAL A 178 4.79 -14.81 11.11
C VAL A 178 4.15 -16.17 11.29
N LYS A 179 4.61 -17.16 10.52
CA LYS A 179 4.26 -18.56 10.69
C LYS A 179 5.32 -19.23 11.55
N LEU A 180 4.88 -19.81 12.65
CA LEU A 180 5.73 -20.35 13.71
C LEU A 180 5.41 -21.82 13.95
N VAL A 181 6.37 -22.56 14.49
CA VAL A 181 6.16 -23.91 15.03
C VAL A 181 6.82 -24.02 16.39
N ARG A 182 6.18 -24.70 17.34
CA ARG A 182 6.78 -24.93 18.65
C ARG A 182 7.84 -26.02 18.51
N LYS A 183 9.01 -25.89 19.16
CA LYS A 183 10.09 -26.90 19.07
C LYS A 183 9.70 -28.33 19.46
N GLN A 184 8.59 -28.49 20.18
CA GLN A 184 8.08 -29.76 20.69
C GLN A 184 6.77 -30.22 20.02
N SER A 185 6.21 -29.45 19.09
CA SER A 185 4.94 -29.77 18.40
C SER A 185 5.05 -29.40 16.92
N ASN A 186 4.52 -30.25 16.03
CA ASN A 186 4.48 -29.96 14.60
C ASN A 186 3.29 -29.08 14.18
N GLU A 187 2.47 -28.61 15.10
CA GLU A 187 1.33 -27.74 14.77
C GLU A 187 1.80 -26.31 14.49
N PRO A 188 1.54 -25.76 13.30
CA PRO A 188 1.89 -24.39 12.98
C PRO A 188 0.94 -23.43 13.70
N VAL A 189 1.50 -22.37 14.27
CA VAL A 189 0.75 -21.23 14.80
C VAL A 189 1.11 -19.98 14.02
N PHE A 190 0.22 -18.99 14.01
CA PHE A 190 0.46 -17.72 13.36
C PHE A 190 0.57 -16.61 14.39
N ALA A 191 1.35 -15.59 14.09
CA ALA A 191 1.39 -14.36 14.84
C ALA A 191 1.43 -13.16 13.91
N VAL A 192 0.94 -12.03 14.40
CA VAL A 192 1.09 -10.73 13.75
C VAL A 192 1.96 -9.84 14.62
N VAL A 193 2.95 -9.19 14.02
CA VAL A 193 3.76 -8.15 14.66
C VAL A 193 3.49 -6.85 13.92
N GLN A 194 2.88 -5.89 14.61
CA GLN A 194 2.60 -4.58 14.02
C GLN A 194 3.88 -3.74 13.95
N VAL A 195 4.14 -3.13 12.80
CA VAL A 195 5.26 -2.19 12.65
C VAL A 195 4.83 -0.86 13.28
N PRO A 196 5.55 -0.35 14.29
CA PRO A 196 5.12 0.81 15.07
C PRO A 196 5.22 2.10 14.24
N SER A 197 4.08 2.73 13.97
CA SER A 197 3.99 3.98 13.18
C SER A 197 4.47 5.23 13.93
N VAL A 198 4.63 5.14 15.25
CA VAL A 198 5.19 6.22 16.09
C VAL A 198 6.69 6.43 15.82
N LEU A 199 7.36 5.44 15.24
CA LEU A 199 8.78 5.52 14.86
C LEU A 199 8.92 5.82 13.36
N PRO A 200 9.98 6.55 12.93
CA PRO A 200 10.26 6.74 11.52
C PRO A 200 10.47 5.40 10.81
N ARG A 201 9.71 5.18 9.71
CA ARG A 201 9.77 3.91 8.96
C ARG A 201 11.16 3.57 8.44
N PHE A 202 11.97 4.56 8.09
CA PHE A 202 13.34 4.36 7.63
C PHE A 202 14.31 4.91 8.66
N VAL A 203 15.20 4.04 9.16
CA VAL A 203 16.29 4.42 10.03
C VAL A 203 17.57 4.59 9.20
N THR A 204 18.46 5.46 9.67
CA THR A 204 19.76 5.69 9.04
C THR A 204 20.87 5.62 10.08
N PHE A 205 22.03 5.11 9.67
CA PHE A 205 23.13 4.80 10.58
C PHE A 205 24.31 5.77 10.49
N SER A 206 24.48 6.41 9.33
CA SER A 206 25.62 7.28 9.07
C SER A 206 25.36 8.70 9.56
N GLN A 207 26.23 9.22 10.43
CA GLN A 207 26.17 10.61 10.88
C GLN A 207 26.96 11.57 9.97
N ASP A 208 27.74 11.07 9.01
CA ASP A 208 28.65 11.89 8.22
C ASP A 208 28.34 11.81 6.72
N ILE A 209 27.35 12.61 6.30
CA ILE A 209 26.88 12.77 4.91
C ILE A 209 28.00 13.22 3.97
N ARG A 210 29.12 13.74 4.50
CA ARG A 210 30.21 14.35 3.73
C ARG A 210 31.22 13.36 3.16
N LEU A 211 31.15 12.07 3.54
CA LEU A 211 32.22 11.09 3.27
C LEU A 211 31.76 9.73 2.73
N GLY A 212 30.48 9.52 2.41
CA GLY A 212 30.00 8.23 1.90
C GLY A 212 28.51 8.14 1.60
N GLU A 213 28.02 6.91 1.41
CA GLU A 213 26.61 6.63 1.14
C GLU A 213 25.71 6.93 2.35
N GLN A 214 24.53 7.49 2.09
CA GLN A 214 23.44 7.58 3.05
C GLN A 214 22.59 6.31 2.97
N VAL A 215 22.77 5.45 3.97
CA VAL A 215 22.07 4.16 4.05
C VAL A 215 20.77 4.32 4.85
N PHE A 216 19.70 3.77 4.29
CA PHE A 216 18.39 3.63 4.92
C PHE A 216 18.04 2.15 5.08
N VAL A 217 17.44 1.80 6.21
CA VAL A 217 16.86 0.47 6.45
C VAL A 217 15.45 0.64 6.97
N SER A 218 14.53 -0.17 6.47
CA SER A 218 13.14 -0.11 6.89
C SER A 218 12.93 -0.77 8.27
N LEU A 219 11.99 -0.26 9.06
CA LEU A 219 11.65 -0.84 10.37
C LEU A 219 11.21 -2.29 10.23
N GLU A 220 10.41 -2.62 9.22
CA GLU A 220 9.95 -3.99 9.00
C GLU A 220 11.11 -4.95 8.71
N SER A 221 12.19 -4.49 8.08
CA SER A 221 13.39 -5.28 7.84
C SER A 221 14.18 -5.52 9.12
N ILE A 222 14.34 -4.49 9.97
CA ILE A 222 15.01 -4.64 11.27
C ILE A 222 14.22 -5.57 12.19
N ILE A 223 12.90 -5.38 12.26
CA ILE A 223 12.04 -6.27 13.04
C ILE A 223 12.18 -7.70 12.52
N ARG A 224 12.18 -7.91 11.19
CA ARG A 224 12.36 -9.23 10.57
C ARG A 224 13.65 -9.91 11.00
N GLU A 225 14.78 -9.20 11.00
CA GLU A 225 16.09 -9.74 11.41
C GLU A 225 16.07 -10.23 12.87
N HIS A 226 15.33 -9.53 13.74
CA HIS A 226 15.26 -9.82 15.17
C HIS A 226 13.97 -10.55 15.61
N LEU A 227 13.16 -11.09 14.68
CA LEU A 227 11.89 -11.75 15.01
C LEU A 227 12.06 -12.91 16.02
N HIS A 228 13.20 -13.59 16.00
CA HIS A 228 13.49 -14.71 16.89
C HIS A 228 13.46 -14.31 18.38
N GLU A 229 13.74 -13.05 18.70
CA GLU A 229 13.73 -12.52 20.07
C GLU A 229 12.30 -12.32 20.59
N LEU A 230 11.32 -12.09 19.69
CA LEU A 230 9.90 -11.96 20.04
C LEU A 230 9.22 -13.31 20.27
N PHE A 231 9.80 -14.40 19.76
CA PHE A 231 9.20 -15.73 19.78
C PHE A 231 10.16 -16.78 20.38
N PRO A 232 10.59 -16.61 21.65
CA PRO A 232 11.50 -17.56 22.28
C PRO A 232 10.89 -18.97 22.33
N GLY A 233 11.68 -19.97 21.95
CA GLY A 233 11.25 -21.38 21.96
C GLY A 233 10.39 -21.80 20.76
N MET A 234 10.19 -20.93 19.76
CA MET A 234 9.55 -21.26 18.50
C MET A 234 10.52 -21.12 17.34
N ASP A 235 10.31 -21.91 16.29
CA ASP A 235 11.03 -21.78 15.02
C ASP A 235 10.16 -21.01 14.03
N ILE A 236 10.76 -20.02 13.37
CA ILE A 236 10.09 -19.19 12.36
C ILE A 236 10.17 -19.93 11.03
N LEU A 237 9.01 -20.33 10.50
CA LEU A 237 8.91 -21.02 9.22
C LEU A 237 8.80 -20.06 8.04
N TYR A 238 8.08 -18.95 8.23
CA TYR A 238 7.82 -17.98 7.18
C TYR A 238 7.45 -16.63 7.79
N THR A 239 7.82 -15.55 7.11
CA THR A 239 7.40 -14.20 7.44
C THR A 239 7.12 -13.39 6.18
N SER A 240 6.11 -12.54 6.24
CA SER A 240 5.80 -11.61 5.15
C SER A 240 5.24 -10.31 5.70
N VAL A 241 5.43 -9.23 4.95
CA VAL A 241 4.88 -7.91 5.26
C VAL A 241 3.54 -7.76 4.55
N PHE A 242 2.56 -7.22 5.24
CA PHE A 242 1.25 -6.93 4.69
C PHE A 242 0.65 -5.69 5.34
N ARG A 243 -0.37 -5.14 4.70
CA ARG A 243 -1.25 -4.13 5.26
C ARG A 243 -2.68 -4.42 4.82
N VAL A 244 -3.65 -3.90 5.55
CA VAL A 244 -5.06 -4.00 5.21
C VAL A 244 -5.61 -2.60 4.99
N THR A 245 -6.30 -2.41 3.87
CA THR A 245 -7.06 -1.20 3.57
C THR A 245 -8.55 -1.52 3.75
N ARG A 246 -9.22 -0.75 4.60
CA ARG A 246 -10.65 -0.87 4.88
C ARG A 246 -11.43 0.26 4.21
N ASN A 247 -12.71 0.01 3.94
CA ASN A 247 -13.63 1.04 3.48
C ASN A 247 -13.56 2.25 4.43
N SER A 248 -13.61 3.46 3.87
CA SER A 248 -14.00 4.64 4.62
C SER A 248 -15.51 4.55 4.82
N ASP A 249 -15.97 3.73 5.77
CA ASP A 249 -17.28 4.03 6.34
C ASP A 249 -17.16 5.45 6.90
N PHE A 250 -18.19 6.27 6.74
CA PHE A 250 -18.29 7.58 7.36
C PHE A 250 -18.18 7.41 8.89
N GLU A 251 -16.96 7.29 9.42
CA GLU A 251 -16.65 7.79 10.75
C GLU A 251 -16.79 9.31 10.59
N ILE A 252 -18.03 9.77 10.69
CA ILE A 252 -18.27 11.13 11.13
C ILE A 252 -17.58 11.18 12.47
N ASP A 253 -16.50 11.94 12.57
CA ASP A 253 -15.85 12.24 13.83
C ASP A 253 -16.95 12.81 14.73
N ASP A 254 -17.37 12.08 15.78
CA ASP A 254 -18.49 12.50 16.65
C ASP A 254 -18.21 13.90 17.26
N ASP A 255 -16.95 14.33 17.26
CA ASP A 255 -16.49 15.65 17.68
C ASP A 255 -16.82 16.81 16.68
N GLU A 256 -17.06 16.53 15.38
CA GLU A 256 -17.50 17.54 14.40
C GLU A 256 -19.04 17.70 14.32
N VAL A 257 -19.80 16.78 14.93
CA VAL A 257 -21.28 16.76 14.86
C VAL A 257 -21.93 17.79 15.79
N GLU A 258 -21.23 18.22 16.85
CA GLU A 258 -21.78 19.24 17.77
C GLU A 258 -22.01 20.60 17.09
N ASP A 259 -21.31 20.92 16.00
CA ASP A 259 -21.43 22.22 15.32
C ASP A 259 -22.52 22.20 14.23
N LEU A 260 -22.79 21.04 13.62
CA LEU A 260 -23.85 20.88 12.61
C LEU A 260 -25.26 20.82 13.23
N LEU A 261 -25.40 20.31 14.47
CA LEU A 261 -26.68 20.25 15.18
C LEU A 261 -27.14 21.61 15.75
N LYS A 262 -26.29 22.64 15.75
CA LYS A 262 -26.66 24.00 16.19
C LYS A 262 -27.19 24.89 15.05
N ALA A 263 -27.17 24.42 13.80
CA ALA A 263 -27.50 25.21 12.62
C ALA A 263 -28.83 24.80 11.93
N VAL A 264 -29.68 24.01 12.59
CA VAL A 264 -31.05 23.66 12.11
C VAL A 264 -32.08 23.98 13.18
#